data_AF-A0A1H4GSH9-F1
#
_entry.id   AF-A0A1H4GSH9-F1
#
_cell.length_a   1.000
_cell.length_b   1.000
_cell.length_c   1.000
_cell.angle_alpha   90.00
_cell.angle_beta   90.00
_cell.angle_gamma   90.00
#
_symmetry.space_group_name_H-M   'P 1'
#
loop_
_entity.id
_entity.type
_entity.pdbx_description
1 polymer ?
#
loop_
_entity_poly.entity_id
_entity_poly.type
_entity_poly.pdbx_seq_one_letter_code
_entity_poly.pdbx_strand_id
1 'polypeptide(L)'
;MHIDQYVNEKRLKIANIRSYQKESRVLVSHSQLGKAEFNNLDFSHFKMVSFEQSNLVDCIFTNITWAKTVYGSSPSKGDKMSNRSFSSKSRETFRQLKYAMSKQGDVINEQKFHALEMGMYFETLTWRNDFWTKLIIFLSWLTSDFGQSFWRPLVFIFVFHSLFFLPLLFGFFSEFRISITEFSFPAFWKGLNTYLFLMNPLRKPDQEIFYGGWICIDVLMRISSSYMIYNMIRATRRFIK
;
A
#
# COMPACT_ATOMS: atom_id res chain seq x y z
N MET A 1 11.73 -8.54 -26.32
CA MET A 1 10.44 -9.02 -26.86
C MET A 1 9.59 -7.80 -27.15
N HIS A 2 9.08 -7.67 -28.38
CA HIS A 2 8.24 -6.56 -28.80
C HIS A 2 7.00 -7.11 -29.51
N ILE A 3 5.81 -6.78 -29.01
CA ILE A 3 4.52 -7.07 -29.63
C ILE A 3 3.81 -5.73 -29.77
N ASP A 4 3.41 -5.36 -30.98
CA ASP A 4 2.66 -4.14 -31.23
C ASP A 4 1.49 -4.43 -32.18
N GLN A 5 0.36 -3.77 -31.96
CA GLN A 5 -0.85 -3.86 -32.80
C GLN A 5 -1.33 -5.31 -33.05
N TYR A 6 -1.16 -6.20 -32.07
CA TYR A 6 -1.52 -7.60 -32.22
C TYR A 6 -2.95 -7.88 -31.72
N VAL A 7 -3.70 -8.68 -32.46
CA VAL A 7 -5.05 -9.14 -32.08
C VAL A 7 -5.06 -10.65 -31.97
N ASN A 8 -5.28 -11.16 -30.77
CA ASN A 8 -5.46 -12.59 -30.50
C ASN A 8 -6.95 -12.96 -30.56
N GLU A 9 -7.37 -13.66 -31.60
CA GLU A 9 -8.74 -14.17 -31.75
C GLU A 9 -8.91 -15.62 -31.23
N LYS A 10 -7.81 -16.32 -30.97
CA LYS A 10 -7.82 -17.73 -30.58
C LYS A 10 -6.94 -17.96 -29.35
N ARG A 11 -5.80 -18.62 -29.51
CA ARG A 11 -4.91 -19.01 -28.41
C ARG A 11 -3.48 -18.64 -28.75
N LEU A 12 -2.97 -17.60 -28.09
CA LEU A 12 -1.56 -17.24 -28.08
C LEU A 12 -0.91 -17.87 -26.84
N LYS A 13 0.23 -18.54 -27.02
CA LYS A 13 1.02 -19.08 -25.91
C LYS A 13 2.45 -18.59 -26.01
N ILE A 14 2.91 -17.96 -24.94
CA ILE A 14 4.27 -17.45 -24.81
C ILE A 14 4.91 -18.16 -23.62
N ALA A 15 6.00 -18.87 -23.87
CA ALA A 15 6.63 -19.68 -22.82
C ALA A 15 8.16 -19.60 -22.84
N ASN A 16 8.76 -19.81 -21.67
CA ASN A 16 10.21 -19.98 -21.49
C ASN A 16 11.06 -18.78 -21.95
N ILE A 17 10.52 -17.55 -21.89
CA ILE A 17 11.30 -16.35 -22.19
C ILE A 17 12.14 -15.95 -20.98
N ARG A 18 13.43 -15.75 -21.22
CA ARG A 18 14.40 -15.21 -20.27
C ARG A 18 15.21 -14.10 -20.91
N SER A 19 15.69 -13.17 -20.10
CA SER A 19 16.57 -12.10 -20.56
C SER A 19 17.96 -12.68 -20.85
N TYR A 20 18.48 -12.48 -22.07
CA TYR A 20 19.85 -12.89 -22.42
C TYR A 20 20.87 -11.78 -22.11
N GLN A 21 20.44 -10.51 -22.09
CA GLN A 21 21.28 -9.34 -21.85
C GLN A 21 20.66 -8.40 -20.82
N LYS A 22 21.48 -7.72 -20.03
CA LYS A 22 21.02 -6.78 -18.97
C LYS A 22 20.15 -5.63 -19.49
N GLU A 23 20.23 -5.28 -20.77
CA GLU A 23 19.46 -4.20 -21.40
C GLU A 23 18.17 -4.68 -22.09
N SER A 24 17.82 -5.96 -21.97
CA SER A 24 16.63 -6.51 -22.61
C SER A 24 15.36 -5.85 -22.10
N ARG A 25 14.41 -5.62 -23.01
CA ARG A 25 13.10 -5.04 -22.73
C ARG A 25 11.97 -5.93 -23.23
N VAL A 26 10.86 -5.90 -22.51
CA VAL A 26 9.57 -6.44 -22.96
C VAL A 26 8.64 -5.26 -23.15
N LEU A 27 8.12 -5.11 -24.36
CA LEU A 27 7.12 -4.09 -24.69
C LEU A 27 5.98 -4.79 -25.44
N VAL A 28 4.78 -4.64 -24.89
CA VAL A 28 3.53 -5.06 -25.52
C VAL A 28 2.65 -3.83 -25.64
N SER A 29 2.40 -3.36 -26.85
CA SER A 29 1.68 -2.11 -27.10
C SER A 29 0.49 -2.31 -28.02
N HIS A 30 -0.58 -1.53 -27.81
CA HIS A 30 -1.78 -1.47 -28.66
C HIS A 30 -2.36 -2.85 -29.03
N SER A 31 -2.28 -3.82 -28.12
CA SER A 31 -2.58 -5.22 -28.43
C SER A 31 -3.79 -5.75 -27.66
N GLN A 32 -4.63 -6.53 -28.33
CA GLN A 32 -5.71 -7.31 -27.74
C GLN A 32 -5.20 -8.74 -27.53
N LEU A 33 -4.72 -9.05 -26.33
CA LEU A 33 -4.11 -10.36 -26.05
C LEU A 33 -5.15 -11.45 -25.75
N GLY A 34 -6.39 -11.08 -25.46
CA GLY A 34 -7.47 -12.04 -25.17
C GLY A 34 -7.05 -13.08 -24.12
N LYS A 35 -7.22 -14.36 -24.43
CA LYS A 35 -6.85 -15.49 -23.57
C LYS A 35 -5.39 -15.96 -23.78
N ALA A 36 -4.46 -15.03 -23.95
CA ALA A 36 -3.05 -15.38 -24.08
C ALA A 36 -2.53 -16.05 -22.80
N GLU A 37 -1.73 -17.11 -22.97
CA GLU A 37 -1.07 -17.83 -21.88
C GLU A 37 0.42 -17.48 -21.83
N PHE A 38 0.85 -16.90 -20.72
CA PHE A 38 2.25 -16.61 -20.41
C PHE A 38 2.73 -17.62 -19.38
N ASN A 39 3.68 -18.49 -19.76
CA ASN A 39 4.11 -19.61 -18.93
C ASN A 39 5.63 -19.63 -18.72
N ASN A 40 6.07 -19.77 -17.48
CA ASN A 40 7.50 -19.92 -17.14
C ASN A 40 8.35 -18.77 -17.69
N LEU A 41 7.96 -17.53 -17.40
CA LEU A 41 8.69 -16.32 -17.82
C LEU A 41 9.38 -15.68 -16.63
N ASP A 42 10.60 -15.24 -16.84
CA ASP A 42 11.36 -14.50 -15.83
C ASP A 42 11.59 -13.06 -16.27
N PHE A 43 10.78 -12.15 -15.74
CA PHE A 43 10.88 -10.72 -15.97
C PHE A 43 11.86 -10.01 -15.04
N SER A 44 12.43 -10.68 -14.04
CA SER A 44 13.28 -10.04 -13.00
C SER A 44 14.55 -9.39 -13.55
N HIS A 45 15.11 -9.97 -14.61
CA HIS A 45 16.34 -9.52 -15.27
C HIS A 45 16.11 -8.59 -16.47
N PHE A 46 14.87 -8.25 -16.78
CA PHE A 46 14.56 -7.26 -17.81
C PHE A 46 14.68 -5.85 -17.23
N LYS A 47 15.35 -4.96 -17.95
CA LYS A 47 15.46 -3.56 -17.56
C LYS A 47 14.09 -2.87 -17.53
N MET A 48 13.19 -3.29 -18.41
CA MET A 48 11.86 -2.74 -18.54
C MET A 48 10.89 -3.79 -19.03
N VAL A 49 9.75 -3.89 -18.36
CA VAL A 49 8.57 -4.64 -18.83
C VAL A 49 7.42 -3.66 -18.89
N SER A 50 6.88 -3.42 -20.08
CA SER A 50 5.77 -2.51 -20.27
C SER A 50 4.64 -3.11 -21.10
N PHE A 51 3.42 -2.85 -20.63
CA PHE A 51 2.18 -3.17 -21.33
C PHE A 51 1.39 -1.88 -21.56
N GLU A 52 1.45 -1.37 -22.78
CA GLU A 52 0.89 -0.07 -23.15
C GLU A 52 -0.41 -0.27 -23.93
N GLN A 53 -1.50 0.36 -23.48
CA GLN A 53 -2.78 0.36 -24.18
C GLN A 53 -3.19 -1.03 -24.71
N SER A 54 -2.93 -2.07 -23.90
CA SER A 54 -3.16 -3.47 -24.26
C SER A 54 -4.15 -4.08 -23.28
N ASN A 55 -4.96 -5.02 -23.74
CA ASN A 55 -5.94 -5.72 -22.91
C ASN A 55 -5.35 -7.02 -22.36
N LEU A 56 -5.26 -7.11 -21.04
CA LEU A 56 -4.65 -8.19 -20.27
C LEU A 56 -5.64 -8.92 -19.35
N VAL A 57 -6.91 -8.52 -19.36
CA VAL A 57 -7.95 -8.91 -18.38
C VAL A 57 -8.20 -10.43 -18.35
N ASP A 58 -8.05 -11.09 -19.49
CA ASP A 58 -8.28 -12.52 -19.68
C ASP A 58 -6.99 -13.33 -19.89
N CYS A 59 -5.82 -12.68 -19.77
CA CYS A 59 -4.54 -13.36 -19.88
C CYS A 59 -4.28 -14.25 -18.66
N ILE A 60 -3.64 -15.39 -18.92
CA ILE A 60 -3.22 -16.36 -17.90
C ILE A 60 -1.71 -16.23 -17.74
N PHE A 61 -1.25 -16.15 -16.50
CA PHE A 61 0.13 -15.92 -16.12
C PHE A 61 0.56 -17.01 -15.13
N THR A 62 1.20 -18.06 -15.64
CA THR A 62 1.61 -19.22 -14.83
C THR A 62 3.13 -19.24 -14.65
N ASN A 63 3.59 -19.34 -13.41
CA ASN A 63 5.02 -19.36 -13.05
C ASN A 63 5.78 -18.15 -13.63
N ILE A 64 5.30 -16.93 -13.33
CA ILE A 64 5.90 -15.68 -13.78
C ILE A 64 6.68 -15.04 -12.64
N THR A 65 7.96 -14.81 -12.85
CA THR A 65 8.77 -13.99 -11.93
C THR A 65 8.70 -12.55 -12.39
N TRP A 66 7.82 -11.75 -11.75
CA TRP A 66 7.63 -10.35 -12.13
C TRP A 66 8.82 -9.47 -11.78
N ALA A 67 9.16 -8.54 -12.68
CA ALA A 67 10.12 -7.48 -12.40
C ALA A 67 9.71 -6.64 -11.16
N LYS A 68 10.70 -6.00 -10.52
CA LYS A 68 10.42 -4.96 -9.51
C LYS A 68 9.69 -3.76 -10.12
N THR A 69 10.02 -3.44 -11.36
CA THR A 69 9.47 -2.32 -12.12
C THR A 69 8.74 -2.82 -13.36
N VAL A 70 7.41 -2.85 -13.29
CA VAL A 70 6.50 -3.05 -14.42
C VAL A 70 5.83 -1.71 -14.70
N TYR A 71 5.68 -1.34 -15.96
CA TYR A 71 5.09 -0.07 -16.36
C TYR A 71 3.87 -0.28 -17.26
N GLY A 72 2.80 0.50 -17.10
CA GLY A 72 1.70 0.48 -18.08
C GLY A 72 1.85 1.51 -19.20
N SER A 73 2.93 2.29 -19.18
CA SER A 73 3.40 3.06 -20.32
C SER A 73 4.91 3.24 -20.21
N SER A 74 5.64 3.30 -21.30
CA SER A 74 7.08 3.52 -21.26
C SER A 74 7.36 4.98 -20.83
N PRO A 75 8.28 5.20 -19.87
CA PRO A 75 8.81 6.52 -19.59
C PRO A 75 9.69 6.96 -20.79
N SER A 76 9.07 7.42 -21.86
CA SER A 76 9.80 7.93 -23.02
C SER A 76 10.47 9.26 -22.67
N LYS A 77 11.80 9.31 -22.79
CA LYS A 77 12.64 10.49 -22.48
C LYS A 77 12.43 11.70 -23.42
N GLY A 78 11.49 11.65 -24.35
CA GLY A 78 11.22 12.74 -25.30
C GLY A 78 9.76 13.16 -25.40
N ASP A 79 8.85 12.42 -24.77
CA ASP A 79 7.43 12.73 -24.85
C ASP A 79 7.03 13.66 -23.70
N LYS A 80 6.38 14.78 -24.02
CA LYS A 80 5.71 15.65 -23.03
C LYS A 80 4.43 14.99 -22.51
N MET A 81 4.46 13.68 -22.25
CA MET A 81 3.35 13.03 -21.58
C MET A 81 3.30 13.57 -20.16
N SER A 82 2.20 14.22 -19.81
CA SER A 82 2.02 14.71 -18.45
C SER A 82 2.13 13.53 -17.48
N ASN A 83 2.80 13.74 -16.34
CA ASN A 83 2.92 12.73 -15.28
C ASN A 83 1.56 12.11 -14.91
N ARG A 84 0.48 12.91 -15.03
CA ARG A 84 -0.90 12.49 -14.81
C ARG A 84 -1.40 11.49 -15.85
N SER A 85 -1.12 11.72 -17.14
CA SER A 85 -1.49 10.81 -18.22
C SER A 85 -0.75 9.47 -18.12
N PHE A 86 0.56 9.53 -17.85
CA PHE A 86 1.36 8.33 -17.58
C PHE A 86 0.82 7.50 -16.42
N SER A 87 0.49 8.17 -15.30
CA SER A 87 -0.05 7.51 -14.10
C SER A 87 -1.42 6.91 -14.36
N SER A 88 -2.28 7.60 -15.13
CA SER A 88 -3.60 7.09 -15.52
C SER A 88 -3.50 5.82 -16.37
N LYS A 89 -2.65 5.82 -17.41
CA LYS A 89 -2.42 4.62 -18.25
C LYS A 89 -1.84 3.47 -17.44
N SER A 90 -0.85 3.76 -16.58
CA SER A 90 -0.23 2.74 -15.74
C SER A 90 -1.18 2.14 -14.71
N ARG A 91 -2.04 2.97 -14.11
CA ARG A 91 -3.10 2.51 -13.20
C ARG A 91 -4.01 1.50 -13.90
N GLU A 92 -4.42 1.78 -15.12
CA GLU A 92 -5.31 0.88 -15.89
C GLU A 92 -4.64 -0.47 -16.17
N THR A 93 -3.37 -0.48 -16.58
CA THR A 93 -2.60 -1.73 -16.74
C THR A 93 -2.52 -2.54 -15.44
N PHE A 94 -2.23 -1.89 -14.31
CA PHE A 94 -2.18 -2.59 -13.02
C PHE A 94 -3.55 -3.11 -12.57
N ARG A 95 -4.64 -2.38 -12.86
CA ARG A 95 -6.00 -2.84 -12.61
C ARG A 95 -6.31 -4.12 -13.37
N GLN A 96 -5.93 -4.18 -14.65
CA GLN A 96 -6.13 -5.37 -15.48
C GLN A 96 -5.29 -6.56 -14.99
N LEU A 97 -4.00 -6.33 -14.68
CA LEU A 97 -3.12 -7.37 -14.13
C LEU A 97 -3.63 -7.89 -12.78
N LYS A 98 -4.07 -6.99 -11.89
CA LYS A 98 -4.70 -7.37 -10.61
C LYS A 98 -5.90 -8.29 -10.83
N TYR A 99 -6.77 -7.95 -11.78
CA TYR A 99 -7.95 -8.74 -12.09
C TYR A 99 -7.57 -10.11 -12.69
N ALA A 100 -6.57 -10.14 -13.58
CA ALA A 100 -6.03 -11.39 -14.13
C ALA A 100 -5.44 -12.30 -13.04
N MET A 101 -4.69 -11.75 -12.07
CA MET A 101 -4.17 -12.53 -10.93
C MET A 101 -5.29 -13.04 -10.04
N SER A 102 -6.30 -12.20 -9.76
CA SER A 102 -7.46 -12.57 -8.94
C SER A 102 -8.22 -13.75 -9.54
N LYS A 103 -8.44 -13.77 -10.87
CA LYS A 103 -9.06 -14.90 -11.59
C LYS A 103 -8.28 -16.20 -11.45
N GLN A 104 -6.97 -16.10 -11.32
CA GLN A 104 -6.06 -17.25 -11.22
C GLN A 104 -5.84 -17.71 -9.78
N GLY A 105 -6.42 -17.02 -8.78
CA GLY A 105 -6.19 -17.30 -7.37
C GLY A 105 -4.80 -16.91 -6.87
N ASP A 106 -4.01 -16.15 -7.64
CA ASP A 106 -2.68 -15.69 -7.25
C ASP A 106 -2.79 -14.45 -6.34
N VAL A 107 -3.04 -14.70 -5.05
CA VAL A 107 -3.25 -13.65 -4.04
C VAL A 107 -2.03 -12.75 -3.89
N ILE A 108 -0.81 -13.30 -4.00
CA ILE A 108 0.43 -12.54 -3.79
C ILE A 108 0.60 -11.49 -4.89
N ASN A 109 0.49 -11.90 -6.15
CA ASN A 109 0.62 -10.95 -7.27
C ASN A 109 -0.62 -10.05 -7.38
N GLU A 110 -1.81 -10.52 -7.01
CA GLU A 110 -3.01 -9.67 -6.88
C GLU A 110 -2.74 -8.48 -5.94
N GLN A 111 -2.20 -8.73 -4.73
CA GLN A 111 -1.87 -7.66 -3.77
C GLN A 111 -0.74 -6.75 -4.28
N LYS A 112 0.29 -7.32 -4.93
CA LYS A 112 1.36 -6.54 -5.56
C LYS A 112 0.80 -5.54 -6.57
N PHE A 113 -0.06 -5.98 -7.49
CA PHE A 113 -0.64 -5.09 -8.51
C PHE A 113 -1.66 -4.11 -7.91
N HIS A 114 -2.37 -4.48 -6.85
CA HIS A 114 -3.19 -3.54 -6.09
C HIS A 114 -2.36 -2.39 -5.50
N ALA A 115 -1.18 -2.68 -4.91
CA ALA A 115 -0.29 -1.62 -4.40
C ALA A 115 0.16 -0.67 -5.52
N LEU A 116 0.59 -1.23 -6.66
CA LEU A 116 1.03 -0.45 -7.82
C LEU A 116 -0.11 0.40 -8.40
N GLU A 117 -1.33 -0.14 -8.49
CA GLU A 117 -2.53 0.58 -8.92
C GLU A 117 -2.83 1.77 -7.99
N MET A 118 -2.78 1.55 -6.67
CA MET A 118 -3.05 2.61 -5.68
C MET A 118 -1.97 3.70 -5.69
N GLY A 119 -0.71 3.33 -5.86
CA GLY A 119 0.39 4.30 -6.05
C GLY A 119 0.18 5.17 -7.28
N MET A 120 -0.17 4.58 -8.42
CA MET A 120 -0.48 5.36 -9.62
C MET A 120 -1.75 6.20 -9.47
N TYR A 121 -2.77 5.70 -8.75
CA TYR A 121 -3.97 6.47 -8.46
C TYR A 121 -3.65 7.72 -7.63
N PHE A 122 -2.79 7.60 -6.62
CA PHE A 122 -2.33 8.74 -5.82
C PHE A 122 -1.71 9.86 -6.67
N GLU A 123 -0.87 9.50 -7.65
CA GLU A 123 -0.23 10.45 -8.58
C GLU A 123 -1.24 11.13 -9.53
N THR A 124 -2.39 10.50 -9.79
CA THR A 124 -3.46 11.13 -10.58
C THR A 124 -4.26 12.17 -9.81
N LEU A 125 -4.19 12.22 -8.48
CA LEU A 125 -4.98 13.11 -7.64
C LEU A 125 -4.25 14.42 -7.34
N THR A 126 -5.02 15.49 -7.14
CA THR A 126 -4.49 16.82 -6.81
C THR A 126 -4.94 17.25 -5.42
N TRP A 127 -4.07 17.92 -4.66
CA TRP A 127 -4.43 18.44 -3.33
C TRP A 127 -5.48 19.55 -3.38
N ARG A 128 -5.64 20.23 -4.52
CA ARG A 128 -6.62 21.30 -4.69
C ARG A 128 -8.04 20.76 -4.89
N ASN A 129 -8.22 19.75 -5.74
CA ASN A 129 -9.54 19.27 -6.12
C ASN A 129 -9.92 17.95 -5.42
N ASP A 130 -8.93 17.15 -5.03
CA ASP A 130 -9.12 15.77 -4.56
C ASP A 130 -8.56 15.58 -3.14
N PHE A 131 -8.51 16.65 -2.33
CA PHE A 131 -7.83 16.70 -1.03
C PHE A 131 -8.13 15.49 -0.15
N TRP A 132 -9.42 15.22 0.12
CA TRP A 132 -9.84 14.15 1.02
C TRP A 132 -9.46 12.76 0.51
N THR A 133 -9.68 12.50 -0.77
CA THR A 133 -9.32 11.22 -1.40
C THR A 133 -7.81 11.00 -1.37
N LYS A 134 -7.04 12.04 -1.70
CA LYS A 134 -5.59 12.00 -1.67
C LYS A 134 -5.06 11.79 -0.25
N LEU A 135 -5.66 12.44 0.75
CA LEU A 135 -5.34 12.28 2.15
C LEU A 135 -5.60 10.84 2.64
N ILE A 136 -6.75 10.27 2.32
CA ILE A 136 -7.11 8.89 2.70
C ILE A 136 -6.11 7.89 2.12
N ILE A 137 -5.76 8.03 0.84
CA ILE A 137 -4.81 7.15 0.17
C ILE A 137 -3.40 7.33 0.76
N PHE A 138 -3.00 8.58 1.03
CA PHE A 138 -1.74 8.88 1.70
C PHE A 138 -1.66 8.22 3.08
N LEU A 139 -2.70 8.36 3.91
CA LEU A 139 -2.75 7.73 5.22
C LEU A 139 -2.72 6.20 5.14
N SER A 140 -3.40 5.62 4.15
CA SER A 140 -3.39 4.17 3.93
C SER A 140 -2.00 3.67 3.52
N TRP A 141 -1.31 4.39 2.64
CA TRP A 141 0.08 4.10 2.26
C TRP A 141 1.02 4.19 3.47
N LEU A 142 0.96 5.31 4.19
CA LEU A 142 1.83 5.63 5.32
C LEU A 142 1.68 4.59 6.44
N THR A 143 0.44 4.33 6.87
CA THR A 143 0.18 3.50 8.05
C THR A 143 0.16 2.00 7.77
N SER A 144 -0.10 1.56 6.53
CA SER A 144 -0.40 0.14 6.27
C SER A 144 0.09 -0.40 4.92
N ASP A 145 0.78 0.40 4.10
CA ASP A 145 1.15 0.01 2.73
C ASP A 145 -0.07 -0.43 1.89
N PHE A 146 -1.15 0.36 1.94
CA PHE A 146 -2.44 0.03 1.32
C PHE A 146 -3.12 -1.22 1.91
N GLY A 147 -2.93 -1.46 3.22
CA GLY A 147 -3.49 -2.58 3.97
C GLY A 147 -2.72 -3.90 3.84
N GLN A 148 -1.46 -3.85 3.39
CA GLN A 148 -0.62 -5.04 3.19
C GLN A 148 0.36 -5.29 4.32
N SER A 149 0.73 -4.24 5.08
CA SER A 149 1.69 -4.36 6.18
C SER A 149 0.97 -4.49 7.53
N PHE A 150 1.31 -5.55 8.26
CA PHE A 150 0.94 -5.72 9.67
C PHE A 150 1.80 -4.88 10.61
N TRP A 151 3.11 -4.81 10.34
CA TRP A 151 4.07 -4.15 11.23
C TRP A 151 3.96 -2.63 11.22
N ARG A 152 3.65 -2.01 10.06
CA ARG A 152 3.48 -0.55 10.00
C ARG A 152 2.40 -0.03 10.96
N PRO A 153 1.14 -0.52 10.95
CA PRO A 153 0.12 0.01 11.85
C PRO A 153 0.44 -0.27 13.32
N LEU A 154 1.11 -1.40 13.60
CA LEU A 154 1.58 -1.71 14.95
C LEU A 154 2.66 -0.71 15.42
N VAL A 155 3.66 -0.39 14.62
CA VAL A 155 4.66 0.61 15.03
C VAL A 155 4.01 1.99 15.15
N PHE A 156 3.14 2.35 14.20
CA PHE A 156 2.47 3.64 14.20
C PHE A 156 1.54 3.83 15.40
N ILE A 157 0.82 2.80 15.88
CA ILE A 157 -0.04 2.96 17.07
C ILE A 157 0.80 3.36 18.28
N PHE A 158 1.97 2.73 18.49
CA PHE A 158 2.86 3.04 19.60
C PHE A 158 3.52 4.41 19.46
N VAL A 159 4.04 4.75 18.29
CA VAL A 159 4.70 6.05 18.07
C VAL A 159 3.69 7.20 18.20
N PHE A 160 2.52 7.07 17.57
CA PHE A 160 1.48 8.11 17.62
C PHE A 160 0.92 8.27 19.03
N HIS A 161 0.64 7.18 19.74
CA HIS A 161 0.13 7.28 21.12
C HIS A 161 1.17 7.82 22.10
N SER A 162 2.45 7.49 21.91
CA SER A 162 3.53 8.08 22.72
C SER A 162 3.57 9.59 22.57
N LEU A 163 3.37 10.12 21.35
CA LEU A 163 3.33 11.57 21.11
C LEU A 163 2.22 12.29 21.89
N PHE A 164 1.03 11.69 21.99
CA PHE A 164 -0.09 12.27 22.77
C PHE A 164 0.03 12.01 24.28
N PHE A 165 0.66 10.91 24.66
CA PHE A 165 0.84 10.58 26.07
C PHE A 165 1.84 11.49 26.78
N LEU A 166 2.88 11.95 26.08
CA LEU A 166 3.90 12.85 26.65
C LEU A 166 3.32 14.14 27.25
N PRO A 167 2.50 14.94 26.53
CA PRO A 167 1.83 16.10 27.12
C PRO A 167 0.94 15.77 28.33
N LEU A 168 0.28 14.61 28.33
CA LEU A 168 -0.58 14.19 29.45
C LEU A 168 0.23 13.90 30.73
N LEU A 169 1.43 13.32 30.59
CA LEU A 169 2.35 13.11 31.71
C LEU A 169 2.74 14.43 32.39
N PHE A 170 3.03 15.48 31.60
CA PHE A 170 3.40 16.78 32.15
C PHE A 170 2.20 17.57 32.72
N GLY A 171 1.00 17.39 32.15
CA GLY A 171 -0.17 18.20 32.49
C GLY A 171 -1.05 17.65 33.61
N PHE A 172 -1.22 16.32 33.70
CA PHE A 172 -2.26 15.70 34.54
C PHE A 172 -1.72 14.74 35.57
N PHE A 173 -0.68 13.98 35.20
CA PHE A 173 -0.12 12.99 36.10
C PHE A 173 1.01 13.60 36.93
N SER A 174 0.65 14.41 37.93
CA SER A 174 1.58 15.00 38.89
C SER A 174 2.42 13.95 39.64
N GLU A 175 1.93 12.72 39.72
CA GLU A 175 2.60 11.55 40.30
C GLU A 175 3.75 11.00 39.44
N PHE A 176 3.75 11.29 38.13
CA PHE A 176 4.79 10.81 37.22
C PHE A 176 5.76 11.94 36.90
N ARG A 177 7.04 11.75 37.24
CA ARG A 177 8.14 12.61 36.81
C ARG A 177 9.09 11.78 35.95
N ILE A 178 9.41 12.30 34.77
CA ILE A 178 10.40 11.67 33.90
C ILE A 178 11.77 11.96 34.51
N SER A 179 12.41 10.93 35.07
CA SER A 179 13.77 10.98 35.60
C SER A 179 14.64 9.96 34.88
N ILE A 180 15.84 10.37 34.46
CA ILE A 180 16.84 9.49 33.85
C ILE A 180 17.71 8.83 34.94
N THR A 181 17.78 9.45 36.12
CA THR A 181 18.65 9.05 37.22
C THR A 181 17.96 8.18 38.26
N GLU A 182 16.64 8.31 38.42
CA GLU A 182 15.85 7.58 39.40
C GLU A 182 14.75 6.77 38.71
N PHE A 183 14.96 5.45 38.60
CA PHE A 183 13.99 4.55 37.99
C PHE A 183 13.17 3.83 39.07
N SER A 184 11.84 3.95 38.99
CA SER A 184 10.89 3.25 39.87
C SER A 184 10.09 2.23 39.07
N PHE A 185 10.33 0.93 39.31
CA PHE A 185 9.60 -0.17 38.69
C PHE A 185 8.07 -0.07 38.88
N PRO A 186 7.55 0.22 40.10
CA PRO A 186 6.11 0.40 40.30
C PRO A 186 5.53 1.56 39.48
N ALA A 187 6.24 2.69 39.42
CA ALA A 187 5.79 3.85 38.66
C ALA A 187 5.81 3.56 37.15
N PHE A 188 6.83 2.85 36.65
CA PHE A 188 6.90 2.42 35.26
C PHE A 188 5.71 1.53 34.89
N TRP A 189 5.40 0.50 35.68
CA TRP A 189 4.28 -0.38 35.40
C TRP A 189 2.92 0.33 35.50
N LYS A 190 2.75 1.25 36.46
CA LYS A 190 1.55 2.08 36.55
C LYS A 190 1.41 2.94 35.28
N GLY A 191 2.47 3.62 34.86
CA GLY A 191 2.48 4.45 33.65
C GLY A 191 2.23 3.65 32.37
N LEU A 192 2.86 2.48 32.24
CA LEU A 192 2.64 1.59 31.11
C LEU A 192 1.20 1.04 31.06
N ASN A 193 0.62 0.71 32.21
CA ASN A 193 -0.78 0.29 32.28
C ASN A 193 -1.73 1.43 31.86
N THR A 194 -1.50 2.65 32.36
CA THR A 194 -2.26 3.84 31.93
C THR A 194 -2.10 4.08 30.43
N TYR A 195 -0.88 3.97 29.90
CA TYR A 195 -0.59 4.12 28.48
C TYR A 195 -1.36 3.11 27.61
N LEU A 196 -1.29 1.83 27.95
CA LEU A 196 -2.01 0.76 27.24
C LEU A 196 -3.53 0.90 27.38
N PHE A 197 -4.01 1.33 28.55
CA PHE A 197 -5.43 1.63 28.77
C PHE A 197 -5.92 2.76 27.86
N LEU A 198 -5.14 3.84 27.72
CA LEU A 198 -5.48 4.96 26.84
C LEU A 198 -5.46 4.59 25.35
N MET A 199 -4.63 3.62 24.97
CA MET A 199 -4.58 3.07 23.61
C MET A 199 -5.80 2.22 23.26
N ASN A 200 -6.57 1.74 24.25
CA ASN A 200 -7.80 1.01 23.97
C ASN A 200 -8.91 1.98 23.50
N PRO A 201 -9.36 1.92 22.23
CA PRO A 201 -10.37 2.85 21.72
C PRO A 201 -11.76 2.67 22.37
N LEU A 202 -12.03 1.48 22.93
CA LEU A 202 -13.30 1.13 23.56
C LEU A 202 -13.36 1.50 25.06
N ARG A 203 -12.33 2.15 25.60
CA ARG A 203 -12.31 2.60 26.99
C ARG A 203 -13.44 3.60 27.27
N LYS A 204 -13.92 3.63 28.51
CA LYS A 204 -14.87 4.67 28.95
C LYS A 204 -14.19 6.06 28.91
N PRO A 205 -14.88 7.13 28.51
CA PRO A 205 -14.36 8.48 28.63
C PRO A 205 -14.03 8.79 30.08
N ASP A 206 -12.81 9.27 30.31
CA ASP A 206 -12.36 9.70 31.62
C ASP A 206 -12.47 11.22 31.66
N GLN A 207 -13.49 11.70 32.36
CA GLN A 207 -13.81 13.13 32.44
C GLN A 207 -12.86 13.88 33.39
N GLU A 208 -12.09 13.18 34.23
CA GLU A 208 -11.12 13.78 35.14
C GLU A 208 -9.84 14.17 34.39
N ILE A 209 -9.40 13.31 33.46
CA ILE A 209 -8.20 13.54 32.64
C ILE A 209 -8.52 14.39 31.40
N PHE A 210 -9.66 14.16 30.76
CA PHE A 210 -10.00 14.78 29.48
C PHE A 210 -11.16 15.76 29.64
N TYR A 211 -10.85 16.99 30.05
CA TYR A 211 -11.77 18.12 30.06
C TYR A 211 -11.31 19.26 29.14
N GLY A 212 -12.25 20.08 28.68
CA GLY A 212 -11.97 21.21 27.79
C GLY A 212 -11.30 20.77 26.49
N GLY A 213 -10.19 21.43 26.12
CA GLY A 213 -9.44 21.13 24.89
C GLY A 213 -8.80 19.73 24.85
N TRP A 214 -8.59 19.08 26.00
CA TRP A 214 -8.01 17.74 26.08
C TRP A 214 -8.96 16.65 25.56
N ILE A 215 -10.25 16.92 25.50
CA ILE A 215 -11.24 16.03 24.86
C ILE A 215 -10.86 15.76 23.40
N CYS A 216 -10.33 16.76 22.68
CA CYS A 216 -9.88 16.58 21.30
C CYS A 216 -8.75 15.56 21.20
N ILE A 217 -7.83 15.52 22.18
CA ILE A 217 -6.74 14.54 22.23
C ILE A 217 -7.29 13.14 22.49
N ASP A 218 -8.26 12.98 23.41
CA ASP A 218 -8.93 11.69 23.62
C ASP A 218 -9.55 11.17 22.31
N VAL A 219 -10.34 12.03 21.64
CA VAL A 219 -11.00 11.67 20.38
C VAL A 219 -9.98 11.26 19.31
N LEU A 220 -8.87 12.00 19.17
CA LEU A 220 -7.82 11.68 18.21
C LEU A 220 -7.11 10.35 18.53
N MET A 221 -6.82 10.08 19.81
CA MET A 221 -6.23 8.80 20.25
C MET A 221 -7.18 7.63 19.93
N ARG A 222 -8.48 7.77 20.18
CA ARG A 222 -9.47 6.73 19.87
C ARG A 222 -9.61 6.47 18.37
N ILE A 223 -9.73 7.54 17.57
CA ILE A 223 -9.87 7.42 16.10
C ILE A 223 -8.62 6.76 15.51
N SER A 224 -7.44 7.24 15.91
CA SER A 224 -6.18 6.69 15.42
C SER A 224 -5.98 5.23 15.85
N SER A 225 -6.23 4.87 17.11
CA SER A 225 -6.16 3.49 17.57
C SER A 225 -7.12 2.56 16.82
N SER A 226 -8.37 2.98 16.66
CA SER A 226 -9.39 2.22 15.93
C SER A 226 -8.93 1.97 14.48
N TYR A 227 -8.41 3.00 13.83
CA TYR A 227 -7.91 2.91 12.46
C TYR A 227 -6.68 1.99 12.33
N MET A 228 -5.72 2.08 13.25
CA MET A 228 -4.52 1.22 13.27
C MET A 228 -4.90 -0.25 13.51
N ILE A 229 -5.77 -0.53 14.50
CA ILE A 229 -6.25 -1.88 14.81
C ILE A 229 -7.01 -2.46 13.61
N TYR A 230 -7.87 -1.67 12.97
CA TYR A 230 -8.56 -2.08 11.75
C TYR A 230 -7.58 -2.48 10.64
N ASN A 231 -6.54 -1.67 10.39
CA ASN A 231 -5.55 -1.98 9.36
C ASN A 231 -4.72 -3.22 9.70
N MET A 232 -4.45 -3.46 10.98
CA MET A 232 -3.78 -4.67 11.45
C MET A 232 -4.62 -5.93 11.13
N ILE A 233 -5.91 -5.92 11.47
CA ILE A 233 -6.85 -7.02 11.17
C ILE A 233 -7.00 -7.19 9.65
N ARG A 234 -7.07 -6.08 8.90
CA ARG A 234 -7.17 -6.11 7.44
C ARG A 234 -5.96 -6.76 6.80
N ALA A 235 -4.75 -6.48 7.30
CA ALA A 235 -3.51 -7.05 6.78
C ALA A 235 -3.44 -8.56 6.99
N THR A 236 -3.83 -9.07 8.17
CA THR A 236 -3.80 -10.52 8.45
C THR A 236 -4.79 -11.30 7.60
N ARG A 237 -5.99 -10.75 7.36
CA ARG A 237 -7.02 -11.41 6.54
C ARG A 237 -6.72 -11.44 5.04
N ARG A 238 -5.83 -10.59 4.53
CA ARG A 238 -5.57 -10.48 3.09
C ARG A 238 -4.76 -11.64 2.52
N PHE A 239 -3.95 -12.31 3.32
CA PHE A 239 -3.06 -13.40 2.88
C PHE A 239 -3.60 -14.80 3.21
N ILE A 240 -4.69 -14.89 3.98
CA ILE A 240 -5.36 -16.13 4.34
C ILE A 240 -6.69 -16.14 3.57
N LYS A 241 -6.73 -16.81 2.42
CA LYS A 241 -7.98 -17.15 1.71
C LYS A 241 -8.36 -18.59 2.01
#